data_AF-A0A4U0W3V3-F1
#
_entry.id   AF-A0A4U0W3V3-F1
#
_cell.length_a   1.000
_cell.length_b   1.000
_cell.length_c   1.000
_cell.angle_alpha   90.00
_cell.angle_beta   90.00
_cell.angle_gamma   90.00
#
_symmetry.space_group_name_H-M   'P 1'
#
loop_
_entity.id
_entity.type
_entity.pdbx_description
1 polymer ?
#
loop_
_entity_poly.entity_id
_entity_poly.type
_entity_poly.pdbx_seq_one_letter_code
_entity_poly.pdbx_strand_id
1 'polypeptide(L)'
;MGCTGCNCSSRKAPDEHHGGDYASLWTQAEPDSARELLVVNQKDCPVNLSLTQYGLVVVKRKPASASSTRTIPYICLLAATCDGAASSSSIPTDGTTRTDKLAGSAVQITVSALVPRNRGQPDGPLKLWTLRAHVPPDRENRSLDLNEAGPAQTTMELDHAAKAERWCRMAEENAYAGSKRRPKLHCVVNPAGGKGKAKAVWTEEVRPIFEAAGCQFDVSYTGPPQSATNASAIASKHPSDTYDALVAFSGDGIVHELLNGLANHRSGKGRKVLKETPIVHVPCGSGNALATSLLGPEKVGDVRWAALAALKGKPLAIDLGSLTQSSGKRIFTFLNLGTEHLRWMGDARFTYGYIKGAMERRTYPLHLDVDIVSSSRSDIGKRHNTAVRAAASENTENVAVDSLAPDEDPDTLPPLRLPGIFEPFSEHTKELRHLPGPEGVEPGRYSIDLSEDGVFFLYGGKVPFVAKDVMMFPAADPNDGLIDLAILTSMGRVEALKAMDGAESGALFSHRSLTYLKVKSYRLNFTPKQGGCISIDGEEVPYEAFQVEVHKGLARVMSLTGRWEGRRRIQGF
;
A
#
# COMPACT_ATOMS: atom_id res chain seq x y z
N MET A 1 47.86 -30.99 -44.41
CA MET A 1 47.05 -32.24 -44.38
C MET A 1 45.79 -31.95 -43.58
N GLY A 2 44.62 -32.26 -44.14
CA GLY A 2 43.34 -31.67 -43.74
C GLY A 2 42.54 -32.41 -42.66
N CYS A 3 41.23 -32.15 -42.73
CA CYS A 3 40.08 -32.65 -41.94
C CYS A 3 39.68 -31.76 -40.74
N THR A 4 38.75 -30.81 -40.92
CA THR A 4 37.26 -30.89 -41.00
C THR A 4 36.55 -30.93 -39.65
N GLY A 5 35.90 -29.82 -39.31
CA GLY A 5 34.53 -29.77 -38.79
C GLY A 5 34.30 -30.05 -37.30
N CYS A 6 34.18 -28.99 -36.50
CA CYS A 6 33.17 -28.95 -35.45
C CYS A 6 32.82 -27.49 -35.11
N ASN A 7 31.63 -27.08 -35.56
CA ASN A 7 31.06 -25.76 -35.34
C ASN A 7 30.41 -25.75 -33.95
N CYS A 8 31.17 -25.43 -32.90
CA CYS A 8 30.62 -25.22 -31.56
C CYS A 8 30.15 -23.77 -31.45
N SER A 9 28.89 -23.54 -31.82
CA SER A 9 28.14 -22.34 -31.45
C SER A 9 28.19 -22.15 -29.93
N SER A 10 28.77 -21.04 -29.49
CA SER A 10 28.75 -20.56 -28.11
C SER A 10 27.31 -20.61 -27.57
N ARG A 11 27.04 -21.51 -26.61
CA ARG A 11 25.87 -21.41 -25.76
C ARG A 11 26.02 -20.13 -24.95
N LYS A 12 25.35 -19.05 -25.39
CA LYS A 12 25.03 -17.94 -24.50
C LYS A 12 24.25 -18.53 -23.33
N ALA A 13 24.78 -18.35 -22.13
CA ALA A 13 24.00 -18.52 -20.91
C ALA A 13 22.73 -17.67 -21.05
N PRO A 14 21.54 -18.17 -20.68
CA PRO A 14 20.36 -17.33 -20.67
C PRO A 14 20.58 -16.19 -19.67
N ASP A 15 20.38 -14.97 -20.14
CA ASP A 15 20.37 -13.76 -19.33
C ASP A 15 19.39 -13.94 -18.16
N GLU A 16 19.91 -14.11 -16.95
CA GLU A 16 19.16 -13.96 -15.70
C GLU A 16 18.86 -12.47 -15.49
N HIS A 17 17.92 -11.93 -16.26
CA HIS A 17 17.35 -10.62 -16.03
C HIS A 17 15.85 -10.73 -15.76
N HIS A 18 15.50 -10.31 -14.54
CA HIS A 18 14.16 -10.03 -14.00
C HIS A 18 13.28 -11.24 -13.61
N GLY A 19 13.66 -11.93 -12.54
CA GLY A 19 12.74 -12.69 -11.68
C GLY A 19 12.75 -12.11 -10.27
N GLY A 20 11.90 -11.12 -10.01
CA GLY A 20 11.70 -10.61 -8.64
C GLY A 20 10.95 -11.63 -7.80
N ASP A 21 11.35 -11.77 -6.53
CA ASP A 21 10.84 -12.68 -5.48
C ASP A 21 9.34 -12.46 -5.08
N TYR A 22 8.47 -12.07 -6.02
CA TYR A 22 7.03 -11.93 -5.83
C TYR A 22 6.30 -12.74 -6.90
N ALA A 23 5.59 -13.79 -6.49
CA ALA A 23 4.62 -14.43 -7.36
C ALA A 23 3.49 -13.43 -7.65
N SER A 24 3.26 -13.10 -8.93
CA SER A 24 2.11 -12.27 -9.30
C SER A 24 0.83 -12.95 -8.79
N LEU A 25 -0.16 -12.16 -8.39
CA LEU A 25 -1.48 -12.67 -7.97
C LEU A 25 -2.12 -13.56 -9.05
N TRP A 26 -1.64 -13.46 -10.30
CA TRP A 26 -2.17 -14.15 -11.46
C TRP A 26 -1.35 -15.40 -11.89
N THR A 27 -0.24 -15.73 -11.22
CA THR A 27 0.71 -16.77 -11.67
C THR A 27 0.34 -18.21 -11.27
N GLN A 28 -0.72 -18.45 -10.51
CA GLN A 28 -1.03 -19.80 -10.00
C GLN A 28 -2.42 -20.30 -10.39
N ALA A 29 -2.60 -20.77 -11.63
CA ALA A 29 -3.84 -21.47 -11.97
C ALA A 29 -3.61 -22.48 -13.10
N GLU A 30 -3.25 -23.71 -12.75
CA GLU A 30 -3.50 -24.86 -13.62
C GLU A 30 -4.96 -25.35 -13.44
N PRO A 31 -5.66 -25.76 -14.51
CA PRO A 31 -7.11 -25.94 -14.54
C PRO A 31 -7.67 -27.24 -13.92
N ASP A 32 -6.94 -27.97 -13.06
CA ASP A 32 -7.31 -29.35 -12.68
C ASP A 32 -8.06 -29.54 -11.34
N SER A 33 -8.80 -28.53 -10.87
CA SER A 33 -9.77 -28.77 -9.78
C SER A 33 -10.94 -27.78 -9.79
N ALA A 34 -11.86 -27.93 -10.75
CA ALA A 34 -13.15 -27.24 -10.69
C ALA A 34 -13.99 -27.84 -9.54
N ARG A 35 -14.19 -27.09 -8.45
CA ARG A 35 -14.98 -27.58 -7.31
C ARG A 35 -16.46 -27.27 -7.45
N GLU A 36 -16.83 -26.18 -8.13
CA GLU A 36 -18.22 -25.76 -8.36
C GLU A 36 -18.33 -25.00 -9.70
N LEU A 37 -19.25 -25.42 -10.58
CA LEU A 37 -19.47 -24.87 -11.92
C LEU A 37 -20.88 -24.25 -12.03
N LEU A 38 -20.94 -23.02 -12.54
CA LEU A 38 -22.19 -22.39 -12.98
C LEU A 38 -22.07 -22.02 -14.47
N VAL A 39 -23.02 -22.49 -15.27
CA VAL A 39 -23.13 -22.15 -16.69
C VAL A 39 -24.14 -21.02 -16.83
N VAL A 40 -23.75 -19.93 -17.49
CA VAL A 40 -24.61 -18.77 -17.70
C VAL A 40 -24.58 -18.30 -19.15
N ASN A 41 -25.64 -17.65 -19.60
CA ASN A 41 -25.74 -17.08 -20.94
C ASN A 41 -25.56 -15.55 -20.88
N GLN A 42 -24.53 -15.06 -21.56
CA GLN A 42 -24.31 -13.64 -21.79
C GLN A 42 -24.55 -13.33 -23.27
N LYS A 43 -25.66 -12.65 -23.60
CA LYS A 43 -26.04 -12.34 -24.98
C LYS A 43 -25.96 -13.59 -25.89
N ASP A 44 -26.63 -14.67 -25.46
CA ASP A 44 -26.70 -15.97 -26.13
C ASP A 44 -25.38 -16.75 -26.28
N CYS A 45 -24.29 -16.26 -25.66
CA CYS A 45 -23.05 -17.00 -25.57
C CYS A 45 -22.93 -17.71 -24.20
N PRO A 46 -22.73 -19.05 -24.16
CA PRO A 46 -22.51 -19.75 -22.92
C PRO A 46 -21.15 -19.38 -22.32
N VAL A 47 -21.15 -19.09 -21.02
CA VAL A 47 -20.00 -18.76 -20.20
C VAL A 47 -19.97 -19.72 -19.02
N ASN A 48 -18.87 -20.44 -18.87
CA ASN A 48 -18.65 -21.32 -17.73
C ASN A 48 -17.92 -20.53 -16.64
N LEU A 49 -18.50 -20.49 -15.45
CA LEU A 49 -17.95 -19.87 -14.26
C LEU A 49 -17.59 -20.96 -13.26
N SER A 50 -16.29 -21.19 -13.07
CA SER A 50 -15.79 -22.24 -12.19
C SER A 50 -15.04 -21.62 -11.01
N LEU A 51 -15.45 -22.00 -9.80
CA LEU A 51 -14.71 -21.67 -8.58
C LEU A 51 -13.61 -22.72 -8.37
N THR A 52 -12.38 -22.26 -8.19
CA THR A 52 -11.18 -23.08 -7.97
C THR A 52 -10.50 -22.66 -6.66
N GLN A 53 -9.46 -23.37 -6.21
CA GLN A 53 -8.71 -22.95 -5.02
C GLN A 53 -7.98 -21.60 -5.18
N TYR A 54 -7.70 -21.18 -6.43
CA TYR A 54 -6.92 -19.97 -6.72
C TYR A 54 -7.78 -18.76 -7.11
N GLY A 55 -9.04 -18.99 -7.49
CA GLY A 55 -9.93 -17.92 -7.93
C GLY A 55 -11.07 -18.39 -8.83
N LEU A 56 -11.71 -17.42 -9.48
CA LEU A 56 -12.78 -17.61 -10.45
C LEU A 56 -12.21 -17.80 -11.86
N VAL A 57 -12.45 -18.96 -12.45
CA VAL A 57 -12.15 -19.23 -13.87
C VAL A 57 -13.38 -18.93 -14.71
N VAL A 58 -13.21 -18.03 -15.68
CA VAL A 58 -14.25 -17.62 -16.64
C VAL A 58 -13.86 -18.13 -18.02
N VAL A 59 -14.63 -19.07 -18.56
CA VAL A 59 -14.45 -19.61 -19.91
C VAL A 59 -15.62 -19.16 -20.78
N LYS A 60 -15.35 -18.24 -21.71
CA LYS A 60 -16.33 -17.82 -22.71
C LYS A 60 -16.15 -18.66 -23.98
N ARG A 61 -17.15 -19.46 -24.31
CA ARG A 61 -17.19 -20.24 -25.55
C ARG A 61 -17.69 -19.34 -26.68
N LYS A 62 -16.97 -19.33 -27.80
CA LYS A 62 -17.37 -18.61 -29.02
C LYS A 62 -17.64 -19.64 -30.13
N PRO A 63 -18.74 -19.53 -30.89
CA PRO A 63 -19.11 -20.54 -31.89
C PRO A 63 -18.08 -20.75 -33.01
N ALA A 64 -17.25 -19.75 -33.33
CA ALA A 64 -16.37 -19.75 -34.50
C ALA A 64 -14.91 -19.34 -34.21
N SER A 65 -14.48 -19.32 -32.94
CA SER A 65 -13.11 -18.94 -32.56
C SER A 65 -12.67 -19.66 -31.28
N ALA A 66 -11.35 -19.71 -31.02
CA ALA A 66 -10.80 -20.26 -29.78
C ALA A 66 -11.52 -19.72 -28.53
N SER A 67 -11.84 -20.62 -27.59
CA SER A 67 -12.42 -20.27 -26.30
C SER A 67 -11.49 -19.33 -25.55
N SER A 68 -12.04 -18.25 -24.97
CA SER A 68 -11.26 -17.36 -24.12
C SER A 68 -11.40 -17.77 -22.65
N THR A 69 -10.30 -18.18 -22.04
CA THR A 69 -10.20 -18.43 -20.60
C THR A 69 -9.59 -17.23 -19.89
N ARG A 70 -10.04 -16.95 -18.67
CA ARG A 70 -9.45 -15.98 -17.73
C ARG A 70 -9.61 -16.51 -16.31
N THR A 71 -8.52 -16.58 -15.56
CA THR A 71 -8.59 -16.78 -14.12
C THR A 71 -8.55 -15.43 -13.42
N ILE A 72 -9.44 -15.20 -12.47
CA ILE A 72 -9.56 -13.99 -11.66
C ILE A 72 -9.26 -14.38 -10.20
N PRO A 73 -8.15 -13.90 -9.62
CA PRO A 73 -7.82 -14.16 -8.22
C PRO A 73 -8.93 -13.71 -7.28
N TYR A 74 -9.13 -14.41 -6.17
CA TYR A 74 -10.20 -14.09 -5.22
C TYR A 74 -10.09 -12.68 -4.64
N ILE A 75 -8.87 -12.19 -4.40
CA ILE A 75 -8.66 -10.80 -3.99
C ILE A 75 -9.26 -9.82 -5.00
N CYS A 76 -9.22 -10.12 -6.31
CA CYS A 76 -9.75 -9.27 -7.36
C CYS A 76 -11.27 -9.42 -7.61
N LEU A 77 -11.93 -10.46 -7.09
CA LEU A 77 -13.37 -10.67 -7.22
C LEU A 77 -14.15 -9.79 -6.23
N LEU A 78 -14.82 -8.75 -6.69
CA LEU A 78 -15.45 -7.75 -5.82
C LEU A 78 -16.81 -8.20 -5.27
N ALA A 79 -17.67 -8.76 -6.12
CA ALA A 79 -19.00 -9.21 -5.72
C ALA A 79 -19.53 -10.24 -6.72
N ALA A 80 -20.41 -11.12 -6.23
CA ALA A 80 -21.23 -12.00 -7.03
C ALA A 80 -22.65 -11.98 -6.45
N THR A 81 -23.61 -11.41 -7.19
CA THR A 81 -25.00 -11.27 -6.75
C THR A 81 -25.93 -12.04 -7.67
N CYS A 82 -27.03 -12.53 -7.11
CA CYS A 82 -28.11 -13.18 -7.83
C CYS A 82 -29.38 -12.37 -7.59
N ASP A 83 -30.00 -11.89 -8.66
CA ASP A 83 -31.28 -11.20 -8.63
C ASP A 83 -32.36 -12.21 -9.05
N GLY A 84 -33.03 -12.81 -8.07
CA GLY A 84 -34.21 -13.65 -8.27
C GLY A 84 -35.46 -12.78 -8.34
N ALA A 85 -36.45 -13.14 -9.17
CA ALA A 85 -37.72 -12.43 -9.19
C ALA A 85 -38.42 -12.52 -7.82
N ALA A 86 -38.48 -11.37 -7.14
CA ALA A 86 -39.30 -11.02 -5.97
C ALA A 86 -38.91 -11.59 -4.60
N SER A 87 -38.29 -10.74 -3.78
CA SER A 87 -38.67 -10.61 -2.37
C SER A 87 -40.05 -9.92 -2.29
N SER A 88 -41.11 -10.69 -2.04
CA SER A 88 -42.45 -10.16 -1.78
C SER A 88 -42.57 -9.65 -0.34
N SER A 89 -42.27 -8.38 -0.11
CA SER A 89 -42.76 -7.65 1.06
C SER A 89 -44.02 -6.85 0.68
N SER A 90 -45.17 -7.37 1.11
CA SER A 90 -46.44 -6.71 1.44
C SER A 90 -46.73 -5.29 0.91
N ILE A 91 -47.81 -5.14 0.14
CA ILE A 91 -49.02 -4.29 0.41
C ILE A 91 -50.11 -4.64 -0.66
N PRO A 92 -51.43 -4.63 -0.34
CA PRO A 92 -52.49 -5.16 -1.20
C PRO A 92 -53.20 -4.13 -2.11
N THR A 93 -53.87 -4.69 -3.12
CA THR A 93 -55.09 -4.23 -3.85
C THR A 93 -55.04 -2.93 -4.65
N ASP A 94 -55.20 -3.00 -5.97
CA ASP A 94 -56.53 -2.92 -6.62
C ASP A 94 -56.47 -3.36 -8.11
N GLY A 95 -57.62 -3.68 -8.68
CA GLY A 95 -57.79 -4.58 -9.82
C GLY A 95 -57.51 -4.08 -11.25
N THR A 96 -57.63 -5.05 -12.14
CA THR A 96 -57.81 -4.99 -13.60
C THR A 96 -56.65 -4.50 -14.47
N THR A 97 -55.87 -5.46 -15.00
CA THR A 97 -55.72 -5.70 -16.45
C THR A 97 -54.88 -6.95 -16.68
N ARG A 98 -55.48 -7.95 -17.32
CA ARG A 98 -54.88 -9.24 -17.66
C ARG A 98 -54.32 -9.14 -19.08
N THR A 99 -53.00 -8.94 -19.21
CA THR A 99 -52.23 -9.19 -20.43
C THR A 99 -50.85 -9.76 -20.07
N ASP A 100 -50.58 -10.95 -20.59
CA ASP A 100 -49.28 -11.59 -20.87
C ASP A 100 -48.10 -11.36 -19.90
N LYS A 101 -48.10 -12.08 -18.77
CA LYS A 101 -46.88 -12.38 -17.99
C LYS A 101 -46.79 -13.87 -17.72
N LEU A 102 -46.23 -14.60 -18.68
CA LEU A 102 -45.67 -15.96 -18.49
C LEU A 102 -44.40 -16.06 -19.34
N ALA A 103 -43.42 -15.21 -19.04
CA ALA A 103 -42.01 -15.49 -19.33
C ALA A 103 -41.41 -15.96 -18.01
N GLY A 104 -40.98 -17.23 -17.94
CA GLY A 104 -40.35 -17.81 -16.76
C GLY A 104 -39.26 -16.88 -16.21
N SER A 105 -39.26 -16.70 -14.89
CA SER A 105 -38.40 -15.75 -14.20
C SER A 105 -36.93 -16.04 -14.51
N ALA A 106 -36.34 -15.30 -15.45
CA ALA A 106 -34.94 -15.49 -15.81
C ALA A 106 -34.04 -15.02 -14.66
N VAL A 107 -33.46 -15.97 -13.92
CA VAL A 107 -32.51 -15.70 -12.84
C VAL A 107 -31.29 -14.99 -13.43
N GLN A 108 -31.04 -13.76 -13.00
CA GLN A 108 -29.91 -12.97 -13.45
C GLN A 108 -28.83 -12.96 -12.39
N ILE A 109 -27.58 -13.16 -12.79
CA ILE A 109 -26.43 -12.96 -11.93
C ILE A 109 -25.60 -11.76 -12.40
N THR A 110 -24.98 -11.07 -11.44
CA THR A 110 -23.97 -10.05 -11.68
C THR A 110 -22.67 -10.42 -10.98
N VAL A 111 -21.58 -10.50 -11.72
CA VAL A 111 -20.24 -10.72 -11.18
C VAL A 111 -19.36 -9.53 -11.51
N SER A 112 -18.78 -8.90 -10.49
CA SER A 112 -17.90 -7.74 -10.63
C SER A 112 -16.51 -8.08 -10.13
N ALA A 113 -15.48 -7.74 -10.90
CA ALA A 113 -14.08 -7.98 -10.54
C ALA A 113 -13.14 -6.90 -11.11
N LEU A 114 -11.98 -6.74 -10.51
CA LEU A 114 -10.87 -6.01 -11.11
C LEU A 114 -10.03 -6.96 -11.96
N VAL A 115 -9.74 -6.57 -13.19
CA VAL A 115 -8.92 -7.39 -14.10
C VAL A 115 -7.90 -6.52 -14.82
N PRO A 116 -6.72 -7.07 -15.21
CA PRO A 116 -5.75 -6.34 -16.00
C PRO A 116 -6.37 -5.86 -17.32
N ARG A 117 -6.08 -4.61 -17.69
CA ARG A 117 -6.44 -4.06 -19.00
C ARG A 117 -5.75 -4.84 -20.11
N ASN A 118 -4.47 -5.16 -19.90
CA ASN A 118 -3.65 -5.98 -20.79
C ASN A 118 -3.33 -7.33 -20.12
N ARG A 119 -3.62 -8.44 -20.80
CA ARG A 119 -3.36 -9.79 -20.28
C ARG A 119 -1.86 -10.08 -20.08
N GLY A 120 -0.98 -9.43 -20.85
CA GLY A 120 0.47 -9.58 -20.73
C GLY A 120 1.10 -8.77 -19.58
N GLN A 121 0.30 -8.00 -18.83
CA GLN A 121 0.77 -7.16 -17.73
C GLN A 121 -0.11 -7.40 -16.49
N PRO A 122 0.08 -8.52 -15.76
CA PRO A 122 -0.80 -8.92 -14.67
C PRO A 122 -0.81 -7.93 -13.50
N ASP A 123 0.33 -7.30 -13.20
CA ASP A 123 0.46 -6.25 -12.16
C ASP A 123 0.28 -4.82 -12.71
N GLY A 124 -0.07 -4.71 -14.00
CA GLY A 124 -0.28 -3.43 -14.67
C GLY A 124 -1.63 -2.78 -14.35
N PRO A 125 -2.06 -1.80 -15.16
CA PRO A 125 -3.32 -1.11 -14.96
C PRO A 125 -4.53 -2.05 -14.99
N LEU A 126 -5.41 -1.90 -14.01
CA LEU A 126 -6.64 -2.63 -13.84
C LEU A 126 -7.82 -1.92 -14.51
N LYS A 127 -8.90 -2.66 -14.69
CA LYS A 127 -10.24 -2.14 -15.02
C LYS A 127 -11.29 -2.90 -14.24
N LEU A 128 -12.39 -2.21 -13.93
CA LEU A 128 -13.60 -2.83 -13.45
C LEU A 128 -14.23 -3.63 -14.60
N TRP A 129 -14.39 -4.93 -14.38
CA TRP A 129 -15.06 -5.86 -15.27
C TRP A 129 -16.34 -6.35 -14.60
N THR A 130 -17.45 -6.25 -15.32
CA THR A 130 -18.76 -6.72 -14.85
C THR A 130 -19.36 -7.67 -15.88
N LEU A 131 -19.73 -8.86 -15.42
CA LEU A 131 -20.53 -9.83 -16.15
C LEU A 131 -21.96 -9.75 -15.64
N ARG A 132 -22.90 -9.42 -16.53
CA ARG A 132 -24.33 -9.67 -16.32
C ARG A 132 -24.76 -10.79 -17.24
N ALA A 133 -25.35 -11.84 -16.69
CA ALA A 133 -25.72 -13.04 -17.44
C ALA A 133 -26.94 -13.72 -16.81
N HIS A 134 -27.64 -14.51 -17.60
CA HIS A 134 -28.80 -15.28 -17.14
C HIS A 134 -28.41 -16.73 -16.91
N VAL A 135 -28.94 -17.33 -15.84
CA VAL A 135 -28.78 -18.76 -15.57
C VAL A 135 -29.86 -19.50 -16.37
N PRO A 136 -29.49 -20.36 -17.33
CA PRO A 136 -30.48 -21.15 -18.06
C PRO A 136 -31.14 -22.16 -17.10
N PRO A 137 -32.43 -22.46 -17.28
CA PRO A 137 -33.07 -23.55 -16.53
C PRO A 137 -32.38 -24.87 -16.85
N ASP A 138 -32.14 -25.71 -15.83
CA ASP A 138 -31.49 -27.01 -15.99
C ASP A 138 -32.31 -27.87 -16.99
N ARG A 139 -31.67 -28.26 -18.10
CA ARG A 139 -32.26 -29.14 -19.12
C ARG A 139 -31.98 -30.62 -18.88
N GLU A 140 -31.16 -30.96 -17.88
CA GLU A 140 -30.78 -32.33 -17.53
C GLU A 140 -31.86 -33.00 -16.65
N ASN A 141 -33.02 -33.28 -17.26
CA ASN A 141 -33.90 -34.44 -16.97
C ASN A 141 -35.09 -34.50 -17.94
N ARG A 142 -34.90 -34.13 -19.21
CA ARG A 142 -35.90 -34.39 -20.26
C ARG A 142 -35.68 -35.78 -20.86
N SER A 143 -35.96 -36.81 -20.08
CA SER A 143 -36.29 -38.12 -20.65
C SER A 143 -37.49 -38.67 -19.88
N LEU A 144 -38.66 -38.62 -20.54
CA LEU A 144 -39.92 -39.30 -20.21
C LEU A 144 -40.58 -38.69 -18.94
N ASP A 145 -41.70 -37.97 -18.96
CA ASP A 145 -42.96 -38.27 -19.62
C ASP A 145 -43.72 -36.99 -19.99
N LEU A 146 -44.28 -36.96 -21.21
CA LEU A 146 -45.32 -36.02 -21.58
C LEU A 146 -46.65 -36.57 -21.05
N ASN A 147 -47.08 -36.09 -19.88
CA ASN A 147 -48.47 -35.85 -19.49
C ASN A 147 -48.56 -35.64 -17.98
N GLU A 148 -48.46 -34.40 -17.52
CA GLU A 148 -49.23 -33.85 -16.40
C GLU A 148 -48.78 -32.41 -16.14
N ALA A 149 -49.65 -31.44 -16.44
CA ALA A 149 -49.46 -30.05 -16.05
C ALA A 149 -49.82 -29.91 -14.56
N GLY A 150 -48.87 -30.29 -13.70
CA GLY A 150 -48.88 -30.13 -12.24
C GLY A 150 -47.63 -29.40 -11.72
N PRO A 151 -47.37 -29.32 -10.39
CA PRO A 151 -46.51 -28.32 -9.70
C PRO A 151 -45.00 -28.34 -10.04
N ALA A 152 -44.57 -29.14 -11.00
CA ALA A 152 -43.17 -29.35 -11.41
C ALA A 152 -42.47 -28.08 -11.94
N GLN A 153 -43.20 -27.14 -12.57
CA GLN A 153 -42.62 -25.87 -13.05
C GLN A 153 -42.14 -25.00 -11.89
N THR A 154 -42.92 -24.88 -10.82
CA THR A 154 -42.55 -24.10 -9.63
C THR A 154 -41.37 -24.73 -8.91
N THR A 155 -41.28 -26.07 -8.88
CA THR A 155 -40.17 -26.80 -8.23
C THR A 155 -38.85 -26.65 -9.01
N MET A 156 -38.88 -26.70 -10.36
CA MET A 156 -37.68 -26.51 -11.19
C MET A 156 -37.19 -25.05 -11.22
N GLU A 157 -38.09 -24.06 -11.13
CA GLU A 157 -37.72 -22.64 -11.00
C GLU A 157 -37.01 -22.35 -9.66
N LEU A 158 -37.48 -22.98 -8.58
CA LEU A 158 -36.85 -22.88 -7.25
C LEU A 158 -35.45 -23.50 -7.23
N ASP A 159 -35.20 -24.58 -7.98
CA ASP A 159 -33.94 -25.33 -7.95
C ASP A 159 -32.76 -24.58 -8.63
N HIS A 160 -32.98 -24.00 -9.82
CA HIS A 160 -31.90 -23.28 -10.51
C HIS A 160 -31.64 -21.88 -9.94
N ALA A 161 -32.66 -21.22 -9.37
CA ALA A 161 -32.47 -19.99 -8.60
C ALA A 161 -31.64 -20.25 -7.34
N ALA A 162 -31.97 -21.30 -6.59
CA ALA A 162 -31.21 -21.71 -5.41
C ALA A 162 -29.75 -22.09 -5.75
N LYS A 163 -29.53 -22.78 -6.88
CA LYS A 163 -28.18 -23.09 -7.41
C LYS A 163 -27.38 -21.82 -7.69
N ALA A 164 -27.98 -20.83 -8.34
CA ALA A 164 -27.34 -19.55 -8.64
C ALA A 164 -27.01 -18.76 -7.37
N GLU A 165 -27.94 -18.68 -6.42
CA GLU A 165 -27.73 -18.04 -5.12
C GLU A 165 -26.62 -18.72 -4.31
N ARG A 166 -26.62 -20.06 -4.25
CA ARG A 166 -25.57 -20.85 -3.59
C ARG A 166 -24.21 -20.56 -4.23
N TRP A 167 -24.13 -20.56 -5.55
CA TRP A 167 -22.89 -20.26 -6.27
C TRP A 167 -22.39 -18.85 -5.98
N CYS A 168 -23.26 -17.83 -6.06
CA CYS A 168 -22.91 -16.44 -5.76
C CYS A 168 -22.41 -16.29 -4.32
N ARG A 169 -23.10 -16.92 -3.35
CA ARG A 169 -22.68 -16.93 -1.94
C ARG A 169 -21.29 -17.52 -1.77
N MET A 170 -21.03 -18.71 -2.35
CA MET A 170 -19.72 -19.37 -2.28
C MET A 170 -18.62 -18.55 -2.96
N ALA A 171 -18.92 -17.91 -4.10
CA ALA A 171 -17.99 -17.03 -4.78
C ALA A 171 -17.59 -15.86 -3.87
N GLU A 172 -18.54 -15.23 -3.18
CA GLU A 172 -18.24 -14.18 -2.20
C GLU A 172 -17.54 -14.72 -0.94
N GLU A 173 -17.82 -15.96 -0.50
CA GLU A 173 -17.18 -16.57 0.68
C GLU A 173 -15.69 -16.76 0.43
N ASN A 174 -15.37 -17.32 -0.73
CA ASN A 174 -13.98 -17.49 -1.15
C ASN A 174 -13.31 -16.13 -1.45
N ALA A 175 -14.03 -15.20 -2.09
CA ALA A 175 -13.49 -13.88 -2.43
C ALA A 175 -13.07 -13.06 -1.21
N TYR A 176 -13.78 -13.21 -0.09
CA TYR A 176 -13.56 -12.46 1.14
C TYR A 176 -13.01 -13.32 2.28
N ALA A 177 -12.54 -14.53 2.01
CA ALA A 177 -11.89 -15.37 3.02
C ALA A 177 -10.72 -14.61 3.68
N GLY A 178 -10.81 -14.36 4.99
CA GLY A 178 -9.82 -13.58 5.74
C GLY A 178 -9.92 -12.06 5.61
N SER A 179 -11.03 -11.53 5.07
CA SER A 179 -11.29 -10.08 4.97
C SER A 179 -12.76 -9.76 5.28
N LYS A 180 -13.03 -8.53 5.72
CA LYS A 180 -14.41 -8.09 6.00
C LYS A 180 -15.16 -7.86 4.69
N ARG A 181 -16.36 -8.43 4.57
CA ARG A 181 -17.27 -8.09 3.47
C ARG A 181 -17.86 -6.70 3.66
N ARG A 182 -17.98 -5.96 2.56
CA ARG A 182 -18.67 -4.66 2.49
C ARG A 182 -18.20 -3.72 3.63
N PRO A 183 -16.89 -3.42 3.70
CA PRO A 183 -16.37 -2.55 4.75
C PRO A 183 -17.04 -1.17 4.69
N LYS A 184 -17.03 -0.46 5.82
CA LYS A 184 -17.47 0.92 5.91
C LYS A 184 -16.24 1.83 5.92
N LEU A 185 -16.10 2.67 4.90
CA LEU A 185 -14.88 3.47 4.68
C LEU A 185 -15.15 4.96 4.86
N HIS A 186 -14.25 5.67 5.56
CA HIS A 186 -14.25 7.13 5.55
C HIS A 186 -13.25 7.62 4.50
N CYS A 187 -13.75 8.17 3.40
CA CYS A 187 -12.94 8.68 2.29
C CYS A 187 -12.63 10.17 2.51
N VAL A 188 -11.35 10.53 2.60
CA VAL A 188 -10.88 11.91 2.67
C VAL A 188 -10.19 12.29 1.38
N VAL A 189 -10.80 13.21 0.63
CA VAL A 189 -10.32 13.64 -0.68
C VAL A 189 -9.74 15.04 -0.60
N ASN A 190 -8.48 15.21 -0.97
CA ASN A 190 -7.89 16.53 -1.16
C ASN A 190 -8.14 17.02 -2.59
N PRO A 191 -9.06 17.97 -2.84
CA PRO A 191 -9.38 18.41 -4.21
C PRO A 191 -8.18 19.00 -4.96
N ALA A 192 -7.21 19.59 -4.25
CA ALA A 192 -6.01 20.17 -4.84
C ALA A 192 -4.93 19.12 -5.16
N GLY A 193 -5.08 17.88 -4.69
CA GLY A 193 -4.12 16.80 -4.91
C GLY A 193 -3.90 16.48 -6.39
N GLY A 194 -2.64 16.27 -6.77
CA GLY A 194 -2.29 15.72 -8.09
C GLY A 194 -2.59 16.66 -9.25
N LYS A 195 -2.33 17.96 -9.06
CA LYS A 195 -2.73 19.02 -9.99
C LYS A 195 -4.25 19.11 -10.16
N GLY A 196 -5.00 18.91 -9.08
CA GLY A 196 -6.47 19.02 -9.06
C GLY A 196 -7.23 17.76 -9.50
N LYS A 197 -6.56 16.61 -9.66
CA LYS A 197 -7.16 15.40 -10.23
C LYS A 197 -7.79 14.46 -9.20
N ALA A 198 -7.48 14.62 -7.91
CA ALA A 198 -7.92 13.69 -6.88
C ALA A 198 -9.46 13.51 -6.81
N LYS A 199 -10.24 14.57 -7.08
CA LYS A 199 -11.70 14.50 -7.12
C LYS A 199 -12.22 13.64 -8.29
N ALA A 200 -11.59 13.76 -9.47
CA ALA A 200 -11.92 12.94 -10.63
C ALA A 200 -11.54 11.48 -10.38
N VAL A 201 -10.34 11.23 -9.83
CA VAL A 201 -9.89 9.90 -9.41
C VAL A 201 -10.89 9.23 -8.45
N TRP A 202 -11.33 9.97 -7.43
CA TRP A 202 -12.37 9.47 -6.52
C TRP A 202 -13.65 9.12 -7.29
N THR A 203 -14.19 10.06 -8.07
CA THR A 203 -15.52 9.94 -8.68
C THR A 203 -15.57 8.91 -9.81
N GLU A 204 -14.54 8.86 -10.64
CA GLU A 204 -14.54 8.12 -11.91
C GLU A 204 -13.81 6.77 -11.81
N GLU A 205 -12.83 6.63 -10.91
CA GLU A 205 -11.99 5.44 -10.84
C GLU A 205 -12.25 4.57 -9.63
N VAL A 206 -12.34 5.15 -8.43
CA VAL A 206 -12.40 4.39 -7.17
C VAL A 206 -13.83 4.19 -6.68
N ARG A 207 -14.66 5.24 -6.70
CA ARG A 207 -16.07 5.14 -6.27
C ARG A 207 -16.85 4.00 -6.97
N PRO A 208 -16.76 3.81 -8.30
CA PRO A 208 -17.47 2.71 -8.96
C PRO A 208 -17.02 1.32 -8.50
N ILE A 209 -15.77 1.17 -8.03
CA ILE A 209 -15.24 -0.08 -7.50
C ILE A 209 -15.84 -0.36 -6.12
N PHE A 210 -15.92 0.66 -5.26
CA PHE A 210 -16.55 0.54 -3.96
C PHE A 210 -18.04 0.22 -4.08
N GLU A 211 -18.75 0.88 -4.99
CA GLU A 211 -20.15 0.59 -5.30
C GLU A 211 -20.34 -0.85 -5.83
N ALA A 212 -19.47 -1.29 -6.75
CA ALA A 212 -19.51 -2.65 -7.28
C ALA A 212 -19.20 -3.74 -6.23
N ALA A 213 -18.45 -3.41 -5.18
CA ALA A 213 -18.16 -4.29 -4.04
C ALA A 213 -19.27 -4.26 -2.96
N GLY A 214 -20.29 -3.40 -3.11
CA GLY A 214 -21.30 -3.17 -2.06
C GLY A 214 -20.74 -2.51 -0.79
N CYS A 215 -19.61 -1.82 -0.91
CA CYS A 215 -18.94 -1.09 0.17
C CYS A 215 -19.76 0.12 0.60
N GLN A 216 -19.85 0.37 1.90
CA GLN A 216 -20.41 1.61 2.43
C GLN A 216 -19.29 2.63 2.56
N PHE A 217 -19.54 3.90 2.25
CA PHE A 217 -18.54 4.94 2.42
C PHE A 217 -19.16 6.31 2.64
N ASP A 218 -18.47 7.11 3.46
CA ASP A 218 -18.73 8.53 3.66
C ASP A 218 -17.56 9.34 3.11
N VAL A 219 -17.81 10.53 2.57
CA VAL A 219 -16.78 11.33 1.88
C VAL A 219 -16.65 12.70 2.50
N SER A 220 -15.42 13.05 2.89
CA SER A 220 -15.02 14.37 3.35
C SER A 220 -14.03 14.99 2.36
N TYR A 221 -14.17 16.28 2.06
CA TYR A 221 -13.23 17.03 1.23
C TYR A 221 -12.38 17.95 2.09
N THR A 222 -11.07 17.92 1.89
CA THR A 222 -10.16 18.77 2.68
C THR A 222 -10.20 20.21 2.18
N GLY A 223 -10.18 21.17 3.12
CA GLY A 223 -9.91 22.57 2.84
C GLY A 223 -8.40 22.87 2.78
N PRO A 224 -8.03 24.16 2.60
CA PRO A 224 -6.63 24.59 2.69
C PRO A 224 -6.05 24.39 4.09
N PRO A 225 -4.71 24.45 4.25
CA PRO A 225 -4.07 24.43 5.57
C PRO A 225 -4.71 25.45 6.52
N GLN A 226 -4.78 25.10 7.81
CA GLN A 226 -5.39 25.91 8.88
C GLN A 226 -6.92 26.13 8.77
N SER A 227 -7.60 25.57 7.77
CA SER A 227 -9.06 25.59 7.75
C SER A 227 -9.64 24.60 8.78
N ALA A 228 -10.88 24.84 9.20
CA ALA A 228 -11.65 23.91 10.06
C ALA A 228 -11.93 22.55 9.39
N THR A 229 -11.58 22.41 8.10
CA THR A 229 -11.76 21.24 7.25
C THR A 229 -10.44 20.72 6.70
N ASN A 230 -9.28 21.13 7.23
CA ASN A 230 -8.02 20.51 6.86
C ASN A 230 -8.00 19.03 7.32
N ALA A 231 -7.05 18.26 6.80
CA ALA A 231 -7.03 16.81 7.03
C ALA A 231 -6.85 16.49 8.53
N SER A 232 -6.00 17.25 9.22
CA SER A 232 -5.81 17.10 10.67
C SER A 232 -7.09 17.32 11.48
N ALA A 233 -7.90 18.35 11.14
CA ALA A 233 -9.18 18.61 11.81
C ALA A 233 -10.26 17.56 11.52
N ILE A 234 -10.23 16.94 10.33
CA ILE A 234 -11.12 15.83 10.00
C ILE A 234 -10.73 14.59 10.82
N ALA A 235 -9.43 14.26 10.84
CA ALA A 235 -8.92 13.08 11.54
C ALA A 235 -9.05 13.18 13.07
N SER A 236 -8.91 14.37 13.66
CA SER A 236 -9.07 14.56 15.11
C SER A 236 -10.50 14.33 15.63
N LYS A 237 -11.46 14.19 14.71
CA LYS A 237 -12.88 13.90 14.98
C LYS A 237 -13.30 12.53 14.40
N HIS A 238 -12.37 11.73 13.90
CA HIS A 238 -12.66 10.46 13.22
C HIS A 238 -13.27 9.43 14.18
N PRO A 239 -14.47 8.89 13.90
CA PRO A 239 -15.08 7.86 14.74
C PRO A 239 -14.53 6.48 14.37
N SER A 240 -13.47 6.05 15.07
CA SER A 240 -12.74 4.79 14.80
C SER A 240 -13.57 3.53 15.03
N ASP A 241 -14.66 3.62 15.78
CA ASP A 241 -15.62 2.53 16.03
C ASP A 241 -16.59 2.30 14.86
N THR A 242 -16.76 3.30 14.00
CA THR A 242 -17.75 3.30 12.92
C THR A 242 -17.17 2.84 11.59
N TYR A 243 -15.91 3.17 11.32
CA TYR A 243 -15.26 2.93 10.05
C TYR A 243 -14.16 1.88 10.17
N ASP A 244 -14.05 1.01 9.17
CA ASP A 244 -13.02 -0.02 9.09
C ASP A 244 -11.66 0.52 8.63
N ALA A 245 -11.67 1.65 7.91
CA ALA A 245 -10.46 2.32 7.45
C ALA A 245 -10.71 3.79 7.07
N LEU A 246 -9.63 4.58 7.09
CA LEU A 246 -9.58 5.95 6.62
C LEU A 246 -8.83 6.02 5.28
N VAL A 247 -9.54 6.32 4.20
CA VAL A 247 -9.01 6.27 2.83
C VAL A 247 -8.62 7.68 2.37
N ALA A 248 -7.32 7.93 2.22
CA ALA A 248 -6.76 9.22 1.86
C ALA A 248 -6.46 9.31 0.35
N PHE A 249 -7.17 10.19 -0.37
CA PHE A 249 -6.95 10.46 -1.80
C PHE A 249 -6.06 11.69 -1.96
N SER A 250 -4.74 11.48 -1.91
CA SER A 250 -3.77 12.56 -1.76
C SER A 250 -2.31 12.10 -1.95
N GLY A 251 -1.34 12.98 -1.65
CA GLY A 251 0.07 12.62 -1.45
C GLY A 251 0.42 12.49 0.04
N ASP A 252 1.70 12.26 0.33
CA ASP A 252 2.18 11.97 1.70
C ASP A 252 1.80 13.03 2.74
N GLY A 253 1.82 14.34 2.38
CA GLY A 253 1.51 15.43 3.32
C GLY A 253 0.08 15.40 3.91
N ILE A 254 -0.93 14.95 3.15
CA ILE A 254 -2.28 14.79 3.71
C ILE A 254 -2.34 13.55 4.61
N VAL A 255 -1.62 12.47 4.27
CA VAL A 255 -1.50 11.32 5.19
C VAL A 255 -0.84 11.74 6.50
N HIS A 256 0.21 12.56 6.42
CA HIS A 256 0.84 13.17 7.58
C HIS A 256 -0.14 13.99 8.43
N GLU A 257 -0.94 14.85 7.81
CA GLU A 257 -1.98 15.61 8.51
C GLU A 257 -3.01 14.69 9.17
N LEU A 258 -3.48 13.64 8.48
CA LEU A 258 -4.43 12.67 9.03
C LEU A 258 -3.82 11.93 10.23
N LEU A 259 -2.60 11.42 10.12
CA LEU A 259 -1.90 10.74 11.23
C LEU A 259 -1.78 11.65 12.45
N ASN A 260 -1.38 12.91 12.25
CA ASN A 260 -1.27 13.87 13.34
C ASN A 260 -2.64 14.24 13.94
N GLY A 261 -3.70 14.27 13.13
CA GLY A 261 -5.07 14.45 13.61
C GLY A 261 -5.55 13.27 14.46
N LEU A 262 -5.30 12.02 14.02
CA LEU A 262 -5.61 10.81 14.79
C LEU A 262 -4.80 10.75 16.10
N ALA A 263 -3.52 11.13 16.06
CA ALA A 263 -2.69 11.20 17.25
C ALA A 263 -3.23 12.22 18.26
N ASN A 264 -3.68 13.39 17.78
CA ASN A 264 -4.27 14.44 18.60
C ASN A 264 -5.81 14.36 18.65
N HIS A 265 -6.36 13.14 18.64
CA HIS A 265 -7.80 12.94 18.60
C HIS A 265 -8.50 13.58 19.81
N ARG A 266 -9.69 14.17 19.58
CA ARG A 266 -10.42 14.96 20.59
C ARG A 266 -10.79 14.21 21.87
N SER A 267 -10.81 12.88 21.83
CA SER A 267 -11.08 12.03 23.00
C SER A 267 -9.88 11.94 23.96
N GLY A 268 -8.70 12.42 23.57
CA GLY A 268 -7.44 12.21 24.29
C GLY A 268 -6.82 10.82 24.08
N LYS A 269 -7.51 9.91 23.36
CA LYS A 269 -7.09 8.51 23.16
C LYS A 269 -6.33 8.29 21.85
N GLY A 270 -5.31 9.11 21.61
CA GLY A 270 -4.59 9.14 20.33
C GLY A 270 -4.00 7.80 19.90
N ARG A 271 -3.39 7.05 20.83
CA ARG A 271 -2.78 5.74 20.54
C ARG A 271 -3.82 4.70 20.18
N LYS A 272 -4.96 4.69 20.88
CA LYS A 272 -6.08 3.80 20.54
C LYS A 272 -6.58 4.07 19.12
N VAL A 273 -6.88 5.32 18.79
CA VAL A 273 -7.42 5.70 17.48
C VAL A 273 -6.43 5.39 16.35
N LEU A 274 -5.13 5.65 16.53
CA LEU A 274 -4.11 5.28 15.54
C LEU A 274 -4.01 3.76 15.28
N LYS A 275 -4.25 2.93 16.31
CA LYS A 275 -4.24 1.47 16.19
C LYS A 275 -5.54 0.90 15.61
N GLU A 276 -6.67 1.55 15.85
CA GLU A 276 -7.98 1.11 15.38
C GLU A 276 -8.30 1.59 13.95
N THR A 277 -7.62 2.64 13.48
CA THR A 277 -7.89 3.25 12.17
C THR A 277 -6.74 3.01 11.19
N PRO A 278 -6.75 1.92 10.40
CA PRO A 278 -5.84 1.76 9.28
C PRO A 278 -6.04 2.86 8.23
N ILE A 279 -4.94 3.51 7.83
CA ILE A 279 -4.96 4.44 6.70
C ILE A 279 -4.71 3.71 5.39
N VAL A 280 -5.57 3.93 4.39
CA VAL A 280 -5.34 3.52 3.01
C VAL A 280 -4.85 4.74 2.22
N HIS A 281 -3.67 4.65 1.62
CA HIS A 281 -3.15 5.74 0.78
C HIS A 281 -3.49 5.49 -0.70
N VAL A 282 -4.46 6.24 -1.23
CA VAL A 282 -4.74 6.30 -2.66
C VAL A 282 -3.86 7.39 -3.28
N PRO A 283 -2.89 7.04 -4.15
CA PRO A 283 -1.86 7.96 -4.61
C PRO A 283 -2.44 8.95 -5.62
N CYS A 284 -2.88 10.10 -5.12
CA CYS A 284 -3.33 11.23 -5.93
C CYS A 284 -2.35 12.41 -5.83
N GLY A 285 -1.20 12.26 -5.17
CA GLY A 285 -0.25 13.33 -4.92
C GLY A 285 0.84 13.47 -5.98
N SER A 286 1.62 14.54 -5.84
CA SER A 286 2.89 14.76 -6.56
C SER A 286 4.06 13.95 -6.00
N GLY A 287 3.94 13.48 -4.75
CA GLY A 287 4.84 12.55 -4.06
C GLY A 287 3.98 11.52 -3.33
N ASN A 288 4.33 10.24 -3.50
CA ASN A 288 3.56 9.11 -2.98
C ASN A 288 4.50 8.02 -2.43
N ALA A 289 5.44 8.43 -1.57
CA ALA A 289 6.45 7.57 -0.95
C ALA A 289 5.82 6.40 -0.19
N LEU A 290 4.79 6.69 0.63
CA LEU A 290 4.09 5.68 1.40
C LEU A 290 3.31 4.71 0.48
N ALA A 291 2.50 5.22 -0.45
CA ALA A 291 1.77 4.36 -1.39
C ALA A 291 2.69 3.50 -2.27
N THR A 292 3.84 4.03 -2.70
CA THR A 292 4.85 3.27 -3.47
C THR A 292 5.40 2.13 -2.62
N SER A 293 5.65 2.38 -1.35
CA SER A 293 6.13 1.36 -0.41
C SER A 293 5.07 0.29 -0.13
N LEU A 294 3.80 0.68 -0.02
CA LEU A 294 2.68 -0.22 0.27
C LEU A 294 2.23 -1.06 -0.93
N LEU A 295 2.27 -0.52 -2.15
CA LEU A 295 1.77 -1.19 -3.35
C LEU A 295 2.89 -1.73 -4.26
N GLY A 296 4.11 -1.22 -4.11
CA GLY A 296 5.22 -1.45 -5.02
C GLY A 296 5.20 -0.49 -6.21
N PRO A 297 6.37 -0.17 -6.79
CA PRO A 297 6.50 0.76 -7.91
C PRO A 297 5.75 0.30 -9.18
N GLU A 298 5.52 -1.01 -9.32
CA GLU A 298 4.83 -1.61 -10.46
C GLU A 298 3.31 -1.33 -10.42
N LYS A 299 2.72 -1.27 -9.22
CA LYS A 299 1.27 -1.14 -9.02
C LYS A 299 0.83 0.29 -8.68
N VAL A 300 1.68 1.08 -8.02
CA VAL A 300 1.33 2.42 -7.50
C VAL A 300 0.82 3.39 -8.58
N GLY A 301 1.17 3.16 -9.85
CA GLY A 301 0.69 3.95 -10.98
C GLY A 301 -0.81 3.81 -11.30
N ASP A 302 -1.50 2.81 -10.74
CA ASP A 302 -2.96 2.66 -10.88
C ASP A 302 -3.63 2.60 -9.51
N VAL A 303 -4.42 3.63 -9.21
CA VAL A 303 -5.20 3.82 -7.98
C VAL A 303 -6.15 2.67 -7.66
N ARG A 304 -6.51 1.84 -8.65
CA ARG A 304 -7.37 0.67 -8.46
C ARG A 304 -6.72 -0.40 -7.58
N TRP A 305 -5.40 -0.46 -7.54
CA TRP A 305 -4.68 -1.31 -6.59
C TRP A 305 -4.87 -0.81 -5.15
N ALA A 306 -4.86 0.51 -4.92
CA ALA A 306 -5.17 1.11 -3.63
C ALA A 306 -6.64 0.87 -3.24
N ALA A 307 -7.56 0.95 -4.20
CA ALA A 307 -8.98 0.61 -3.98
C ALA A 307 -9.16 -0.85 -3.54
N LEU A 308 -8.39 -1.77 -4.14
CA LEU A 308 -8.39 -3.17 -3.75
C LEU A 308 -7.84 -3.37 -2.32
N ALA A 309 -6.78 -2.64 -1.96
CA ALA A 309 -6.27 -2.62 -0.60
C ALA A 309 -7.31 -2.06 0.39
N ALA A 310 -8.08 -1.03 0.02
CA ALA A 310 -9.15 -0.50 0.87
C ALA A 310 -10.26 -1.54 1.16
N LEU A 311 -10.59 -2.36 0.16
CA LEU A 311 -11.68 -3.34 0.28
C LEU A 311 -11.26 -4.63 0.98
N LYS A 312 -10.02 -5.08 0.75
CA LYS A 312 -9.57 -6.44 1.11
C LYS A 312 -8.14 -6.54 1.62
N GLY A 313 -7.47 -5.40 1.77
CA GLY A 313 -6.12 -5.36 2.31
C GLY A 313 -6.07 -5.83 3.76
N LYS A 314 -4.85 -6.05 4.23
CA LYS A 314 -4.55 -6.35 5.63
C LYS A 314 -3.89 -5.14 6.29
N PRO A 315 -4.30 -4.80 7.52
CA PRO A 315 -3.62 -3.78 8.30
C PRO A 315 -2.16 -4.16 8.56
N LEU A 316 -1.27 -3.19 8.41
CA LEU A 316 0.15 -3.27 8.70
C LEU A 316 0.46 -2.23 9.76
N ALA A 317 0.99 -2.67 10.91
CA ALA A 317 1.50 -1.77 11.92
C ALA A 317 2.76 -1.08 11.40
N ILE A 318 2.85 0.23 11.60
CA ILE A 318 4.02 1.03 11.24
C ILE A 318 4.50 1.84 12.44
N ASP A 319 5.81 2.03 12.52
CA ASP A 319 6.39 2.95 13.48
C ASP A 319 6.16 4.39 13.06
N LEU A 320 6.05 5.26 14.06
CA LEU A 320 6.06 6.71 13.87
C LEU A 320 7.18 7.33 14.70
N GLY A 321 7.92 8.25 14.11
CA GLY A 321 8.82 9.13 14.82
C GLY A 321 8.06 10.30 15.44
N SER A 322 8.33 10.59 16.71
CA SER A 322 7.95 11.86 17.34
C SER A 322 9.04 12.87 17.12
N LEU A 323 8.78 13.85 16.26
CA LEU A 323 9.61 15.01 16.05
C LEU A 323 9.27 16.10 17.08
N THR A 324 10.29 16.64 17.72
CA THR A 324 10.17 17.83 18.59
C THR A 324 11.22 18.87 18.24
N GLN A 325 10.85 20.13 18.42
CA GLN A 325 11.70 21.31 18.25
C GLN A 325 11.65 22.20 19.49
N SER A 326 12.30 23.37 19.45
CA SER A 326 12.38 24.32 20.57
C SER A 326 11.01 24.74 21.12
N SER A 327 10.00 24.81 20.24
CA SER A 327 8.61 25.13 20.62
C SER A 327 7.94 24.11 21.56
N GLY A 328 8.53 22.92 21.73
CA GLY A 328 7.93 21.81 22.48
C GLY A 328 6.78 21.11 21.76
N LYS A 329 6.36 21.60 20.58
CA LYS A 329 5.33 20.94 19.77
C LYS A 329 5.84 19.58 19.29
N ARG A 330 5.04 18.55 19.53
CA ARG A 330 5.28 17.18 19.05
C ARG A 330 4.52 16.93 17.74
N ILE A 331 5.24 16.46 16.73
CA ILE A 331 4.71 16.10 15.41
C ILE A 331 5.07 14.66 15.11
N PHE A 332 4.14 13.87 14.59
CA PHE A 332 4.39 12.50 14.18
C PHE A 332 4.79 12.42 12.71
N THR A 333 5.80 11.60 12.41
CA THR A 333 6.36 11.48 11.05
C THR A 333 6.85 10.06 10.73
N PHE A 334 6.90 9.73 9.44
CA PHE A 334 7.53 8.51 8.93
C PHE A 334 8.64 8.78 7.90
N LEU A 335 8.87 10.03 7.49
CA LEU A 335 9.85 10.42 6.49
C LEU A 335 10.28 11.89 6.62
N ASN A 336 11.58 12.17 6.47
CA ASN A 336 12.15 13.52 6.46
C ASN A 336 12.84 13.78 5.11
N LEU A 337 12.45 14.83 4.39
CA LEU A 337 12.92 15.22 3.05
C LEU A 337 13.22 16.74 2.96
N GLY A 338 13.71 17.23 1.80
CA GLY A 338 14.22 18.60 1.68
C GLY A 338 14.00 19.31 0.33
N THR A 339 12.84 19.18 -0.32
CA THR A 339 12.62 19.74 -1.69
C THR A 339 11.25 20.40 -1.91
N GLU A 340 10.62 20.98 -0.88
CA GLU A 340 9.22 21.42 -1.00
C GLU A 340 8.98 22.62 -1.91
N HIS A 341 9.92 23.55 -2.01
CA HIS A 341 9.84 24.70 -2.93
C HIS A 341 9.72 24.30 -4.43
N LEU A 342 9.94 23.02 -4.78
CA LEU A 342 9.83 22.47 -6.13
C LEU A 342 8.61 21.56 -6.35
N ARG A 343 7.59 21.62 -5.49
CA ARG A 343 6.39 20.75 -5.55
C ARG A 343 5.68 20.73 -6.91
N TRP A 344 5.80 21.81 -7.70
CA TRP A 344 5.26 21.89 -9.06
C TRP A 344 5.84 20.86 -10.05
N MET A 345 7.05 20.35 -9.78
CA MET A 345 7.75 19.37 -10.64
C MET A 345 7.30 17.92 -10.43
N GLY A 346 6.46 17.62 -9.44
CA GLY A 346 6.15 16.22 -9.11
C GLY A 346 7.35 15.49 -8.51
N ASP A 347 7.39 14.16 -8.68
CA ASP A 347 8.48 13.29 -8.19
C ASP A 347 9.87 13.71 -8.73
N ALA A 348 9.93 14.30 -9.92
CA ALA A 348 11.19 14.75 -10.53
C ALA A 348 11.94 15.81 -9.69
N ARG A 349 11.26 16.48 -8.74
CA ARG A 349 11.87 17.45 -7.83
C ARG A 349 12.99 16.86 -6.98
N PHE A 350 12.87 15.59 -6.59
CA PHE A 350 13.84 14.93 -5.73
C PHE A 350 15.14 14.69 -6.50
N THR A 351 15.05 14.11 -7.69
CA THR A 351 16.18 13.89 -8.59
C THR A 351 16.83 15.21 -9.00
N TYR A 352 16.04 16.22 -9.36
CA TYR A 352 16.57 17.54 -9.71
C TYR A 352 17.28 18.21 -8.53
N GLY A 353 16.67 18.21 -7.34
CA GLY A 353 17.26 18.78 -6.13
C GLY A 353 18.60 18.13 -5.80
N TYR A 354 18.67 16.80 -5.90
CA TYR A 354 19.91 16.05 -5.76
C TYR A 354 20.95 16.47 -6.80
N ILE A 355 20.63 16.43 -8.10
CA ILE A 355 21.58 16.76 -9.17
C ILE A 355 22.10 18.19 -9.03
N LYS A 356 21.21 19.14 -8.75
CA LYS A 356 21.58 20.54 -8.52
C LYS A 356 22.53 20.66 -7.33
N GLY A 357 22.19 20.05 -6.20
CA GLY A 357 23.05 20.03 -5.01
C GLY A 357 24.42 19.42 -5.30
N ALA A 358 24.46 18.33 -6.07
CA ALA A 358 25.68 17.64 -6.46
C ALA A 358 26.57 18.49 -7.37
N MET A 359 25.97 19.21 -8.33
CA MET A 359 26.71 20.13 -9.22
C MET A 359 27.28 21.33 -8.46
N GLU A 360 26.50 21.87 -7.52
CA GLU A 360 26.88 22.97 -6.63
C GLU A 360 27.83 22.54 -5.50
N ARG A 361 28.03 21.23 -5.30
CA ARG A 361 28.83 20.64 -4.19
C ARG A 361 28.41 21.20 -2.82
N ARG A 362 27.11 21.26 -2.58
CA ARG A 362 26.58 21.75 -1.31
C ARG A 362 27.11 20.88 -0.17
N THR A 363 27.49 21.53 0.93
CA THR A 363 27.82 20.86 2.18
C THR A 363 27.11 21.57 3.33
N TYR A 364 26.56 20.79 4.24
CA TYR A 364 25.78 21.25 5.38
C TYR A 364 26.53 20.84 6.65
N PRO A 365 27.21 21.78 7.32
CA PRO A 365 27.84 21.52 8.61
C PRO A 365 26.74 21.34 9.67
N LEU A 366 26.87 20.27 10.45
CA LEU A 366 25.88 19.91 11.47
C LEU A 366 26.50 19.06 12.58
N HIS A 367 25.76 18.92 13.66
CA HIS A 367 26.08 18.05 14.78
C HIS A 367 24.93 17.05 14.95
N LEU A 368 25.27 15.77 15.09
CA LEU A 368 24.31 14.67 15.07
C LEU A 368 24.47 13.82 16.33
N ASP A 369 23.46 13.84 17.20
CA ASP A 369 23.36 12.88 18.30
C ASP A 369 22.45 11.72 17.87
N VAL A 370 22.88 10.47 18.09
CA VAL A 370 22.18 9.27 17.59
C VAL A 370 22.24 8.13 18.59
N ASP A 371 21.13 7.38 18.72
CA ASP A 371 21.06 6.11 19.46
C ASP A 371 21.14 4.95 18.45
N ILE A 372 22.38 4.53 18.13
CA ILE A 372 22.69 3.56 17.09
C ILE A 372 22.38 2.14 17.58
N VAL A 373 21.62 1.39 16.79
CA VAL A 373 21.39 -0.05 16.97
C VAL A 373 22.21 -0.87 15.98
N SER A 374 22.39 -0.39 14.75
CA SER A 374 23.26 -1.02 13.77
C SER A 374 23.82 0.03 12.82
N SER A 375 25.11 -0.07 12.53
CA SER A 375 25.83 0.80 11.60
C SER A 375 26.63 0.02 10.55
N SER A 376 26.86 -1.28 10.80
CA SER A 376 27.39 -2.22 9.81
C SER A 376 26.35 -2.47 8.71
N ARG A 377 26.66 -2.00 7.49
CA ARG A 377 25.81 -2.23 6.31
C ARG A 377 25.66 -3.71 5.97
N SER A 378 26.71 -4.50 6.20
CA SER A 378 26.66 -5.95 5.97
C SER A 378 25.61 -6.62 6.84
N ASP A 379 25.56 -6.26 8.13
CA ASP A 379 24.62 -6.85 9.07
C ASP A 379 23.19 -6.39 8.81
N ILE A 380 23.02 -5.09 8.48
CA ILE A 380 21.71 -4.54 8.11
C ILE A 380 21.16 -5.25 6.87
N GLY A 381 21.98 -5.38 5.80
CA GLY A 381 21.60 -6.04 4.56
C GLY A 381 21.24 -7.51 4.74
N LYS A 382 22.06 -8.27 5.47
CA LYS A 382 21.82 -9.71 5.76
C LYS A 382 20.56 -9.93 6.59
N ARG A 383 20.35 -9.15 7.65
CA ARG A 383 19.14 -9.24 8.50
C ARG A 383 17.89 -8.95 7.69
N HIS A 384 17.90 -7.89 6.87
CA HIS A 384 16.79 -7.56 5.99
C HIS A 384 16.49 -8.68 4.99
N ASN A 385 17.50 -9.20 4.28
CA ASN A 385 17.32 -10.28 3.32
C ASN A 385 16.77 -11.56 3.98
N THR A 386 17.17 -11.82 5.22
CA THR A 386 16.63 -12.93 6.02
C THR A 386 15.15 -12.69 6.36
N ALA A 387 14.79 -11.48 6.80
CA ALA A 387 13.40 -11.12 7.10
C ALA A 387 12.49 -11.19 5.87
N VAL A 388 12.96 -10.73 4.70
CA VAL A 388 12.23 -10.83 3.42
C VAL A 388 11.94 -12.29 3.06
N ARG A 389 12.93 -13.18 3.21
CA ARG A 389 12.76 -14.62 2.96
C ARG A 389 11.82 -15.30 3.95
N ALA A 390 11.92 -14.94 5.23
CA ALA A 390 11.03 -15.46 6.28
C ALA A 390 9.58 -15.03 6.03
N ALA A 391 9.36 -13.75 5.72
CA ALA A 391 8.04 -13.25 5.35
C ALA A 391 7.48 -14.02 4.14
N ALA A 392 8.27 -14.28 3.09
CA ALA A 392 7.80 -15.06 1.93
C ALA A 392 7.31 -16.48 2.28
N SER A 393 7.82 -17.08 3.37
CA SER A 393 7.55 -18.47 3.76
C SER A 393 6.40 -18.63 4.76
N GLU A 394 6.09 -17.60 5.56
CA GLU A 394 5.09 -17.67 6.61
C GLU A 394 3.86 -16.78 6.33
N ASN A 395 2.67 -17.27 6.66
CA ASN A 395 1.46 -16.45 6.82
C ASN A 395 1.48 -15.78 8.21
N THR A 396 2.57 -15.07 8.56
CA THR A 396 2.73 -14.49 9.90
C THR A 396 1.72 -13.36 10.10
N GLU A 397 0.88 -13.49 11.13
CA GLU A 397 0.07 -12.37 11.61
C GLU A 397 0.99 -11.30 12.19
N ASN A 398 0.92 -10.07 11.68
CA ASN A 398 1.64 -8.93 12.22
C ASN A 398 1.03 -8.50 13.56
N VAL A 399 1.24 -9.28 14.61
CA VAL A 399 0.91 -8.88 15.97
C VAL A 399 2.06 -8.00 16.47
N ALA A 400 1.91 -6.69 16.35
CA ALA A 400 2.78 -5.74 17.03
C ALA A 400 2.59 -5.94 18.55
N VAL A 401 3.51 -6.69 19.18
CA VAL A 401 3.55 -6.80 20.64
C VAL A 401 4.08 -5.48 21.19
N ASP A 402 3.17 -4.72 21.77
CA ASP A 402 3.46 -3.45 22.41
C ASP A 402 3.97 -3.74 23.82
N SER A 403 5.28 -3.63 24.05
CA SER A 403 5.86 -3.73 25.38
C SER A 403 5.62 -2.41 26.12
N LEU A 404 4.40 -2.26 26.63
CA LEU A 404 3.98 -1.17 27.51
C LEU A 404 4.70 -1.29 28.86
N ALA A 405 5.15 -0.16 29.41
CA ALA A 405 5.54 -0.13 30.82
C ALA A 405 4.29 -0.34 31.70
N PRO A 406 4.42 -0.91 32.92
CA PRO A 406 3.27 -1.25 33.77
C PRO A 406 2.30 -0.11 34.07
N ASP A 407 2.79 1.14 34.05
CA ASP A 407 2.06 2.34 34.45
C ASP A 407 1.59 3.20 33.26
N GLU A 408 1.83 2.79 32.01
CA GLU A 408 1.41 3.55 30.83
C GLU A 408 -0.06 3.24 30.45
N ASP A 409 -0.89 4.29 30.28
CA ASP A 409 -2.25 4.12 29.74
C ASP A 409 -2.18 3.67 28.27
N PRO A 410 -2.71 2.47 27.93
CA PRO A 410 -2.62 1.88 26.59
C PRO A 410 -3.34 2.69 25.50
N ASP A 411 -4.26 3.58 25.88
CA ASP A 411 -5.04 4.40 24.97
C ASP A 411 -4.36 5.74 24.65
N THR A 412 -3.42 6.19 25.48
CA THR A 412 -2.74 7.49 25.33
C THR A 412 -1.42 7.37 24.58
N LEU A 413 -0.97 8.48 23.98
CA LEU A 413 0.28 8.52 23.24
C LEU A 413 1.47 8.21 24.16
N PRO A 414 2.48 7.43 23.69
CA PRO A 414 3.64 7.11 24.50
C PRO A 414 4.39 8.38 24.90
N PRO A 415 4.91 8.49 26.14
CA PRO A 415 5.70 9.64 26.56
C PRO A 415 7.01 9.72 25.76
N LEU A 416 7.58 10.92 25.69
CA LEU A 416 8.93 11.11 25.15
C LEU A 416 9.95 10.67 26.20
N ARG A 417 10.93 9.87 25.80
CA ARG A 417 12.02 9.38 26.66
C ARG A 417 13.32 10.14 26.45
N LEU A 418 13.45 10.82 25.33
CA LEU A 418 14.57 11.73 25.10
C LEU A 418 14.46 12.99 25.97
N PRO A 419 15.58 13.47 26.52
CA PRO A 419 15.66 14.79 27.15
C PRO A 419 15.22 15.92 26.20
N GLY A 420 14.92 17.08 26.77
CA GLY A 420 14.59 18.29 25.99
C GLY A 420 15.72 18.67 25.03
N ILE A 421 15.39 19.39 23.96
CA ILE A 421 16.34 19.70 22.88
C ILE A 421 17.59 20.48 23.35
N PHE A 422 17.46 21.25 24.44
CA PHE A 422 18.54 22.02 25.06
C PHE A 422 19.27 21.27 26.17
N GLU A 423 18.79 20.09 26.55
CA GLU A 423 19.40 19.24 27.58
C GLU A 423 20.38 18.26 26.93
N PRO A 424 21.40 17.78 27.66
CA PRO A 424 22.33 16.77 27.15
C PRO A 424 21.58 15.54 26.61
N PHE A 425 21.96 15.06 25.42
CA PHE A 425 21.29 13.92 24.79
C PHE A 425 21.33 12.65 25.66
N SER A 426 22.44 12.43 26.38
CA SER A 426 22.60 11.40 27.39
C SER A 426 23.84 11.66 28.26
N GLU A 427 23.83 11.20 29.51
CA GLU A 427 25.00 11.23 30.41
C GLU A 427 26.19 10.38 29.92
N HIS A 428 25.93 9.36 29.09
CA HIS A 428 26.93 8.40 28.61
C HIS A 428 27.03 8.41 27.07
N THR A 429 27.18 9.59 26.49
CA THR A 429 27.31 9.74 25.03
C THR A 429 28.79 9.62 24.63
N LYS A 430 29.10 8.75 23.66
CA LYS A 430 30.45 8.62 23.11
C LYS A 430 30.64 9.66 22.00
N GLU A 431 31.79 10.32 21.96
CA GLU A 431 32.10 11.30 20.91
C GLU A 431 32.76 10.65 19.70
N LEU A 432 32.30 11.02 18.51
CA LEU A 432 32.93 10.68 17.23
C LEU A 432 33.17 11.96 16.43
N ARG A 433 34.34 12.03 15.78
CA ARG A 433 34.69 13.15 14.88
C ARG A 433 34.31 12.88 13.42
N HIS A 434 34.00 11.63 13.09
CA HIS A 434 33.67 11.20 11.74
C HIS A 434 32.53 10.18 11.78
N LEU A 435 31.83 10.02 10.66
CA LEU A 435 30.81 9.00 10.49
C LEU A 435 31.40 7.58 10.63
N PRO A 436 30.63 6.60 11.14
CA PRO A 436 31.05 5.20 11.21
C PRO A 436 31.52 4.65 9.86
N GLY A 437 32.64 3.92 9.89
CA GLY A 437 33.17 3.22 8.73
C GLY A 437 32.38 1.95 8.36
N PRO A 438 32.84 1.17 7.36
CA PRO A 438 32.13 -0.02 6.87
C PRO A 438 31.88 -1.12 7.91
N GLU A 439 32.80 -1.29 8.87
CA GLU A 439 32.67 -2.26 9.96
C GLU A 439 31.64 -1.82 11.01
N GLY A 440 31.24 -0.54 10.99
CA GLY A 440 30.31 0.05 11.94
C GLY A 440 30.96 0.40 13.28
N VAL A 441 30.10 0.64 14.25
CA VAL A 441 30.36 0.92 15.66
C VAL A 441 29.38 0.11 16.51
N GLU A 442 29.79 -0.21 17.73
CA GLU A 442 28.95 -0.92 18.68
C GLU A 442 27.64 -0.16 18.97
N PRO A 443 26.53 -0.86 19.25
CA PRO A 443 25.27 -0.21 19.62
C PRO A 443 25.44 0.73 20.82
N GLY A 444 24.77 1.88 20.78
CA GLY A 444 24.82 2.87 21.84
C GLY A 444 24.58 4.30 21.36
N ARG A 445 24.69 5.24 22.29
CA ARG A 445 24.49 6.67 22.02
C ARG A 445 25.80 7.35 21.66
N TYR A 446 25.79 8.06 20.54
CA TYR A 446 26.94 8.78 20.00
C TYR A 446 26.58 10.22 19.70
N SER A 447 27.57 11.09 19.85
CA SER A 447 27.55 12.49 19.45
C SER A 447 28.60 12.64 18.35
N ILE A 448 28.16 12.99 17.15
CA ILE A 448 28.99 13.04 15.95
C ILE A 448 29.10 14.49 15.50
N ASP A 449 30.30 15.06 15.63
CA ASP A 449 30.59 16.41 15.16
C ASP A 449 30.96 16.37 13.67
N LEU A 450 30.06 16.87 12.82
CA LEU A 450 30.25 17.01 11.37
C LEU A 450 30.32 18.49 10.97
N SER A 451 30.73 19.37 11.89
CA SER A 451 30.86 20.80 11.61
C SER A 451 31.97 21.12 10.61
N GLU A 452 33.08 20.36 10.64
CA GLU A 452 34.20 20.49 9.71
C GLU A 452 33.96 19.72 8.40
N ASP A 453 33.58 18.44 8.48
CA ASP A 453 33.36 17.58 7.31
C ASP A 453 32.13 18.01 6.50
N GLY A 454 31.05 18.36 7.20
CA GLY A 454 29.73 18.58 6.65
C GLY A 454 29.13 17.36 5.94
N VAL A 455 27.86 17.46 5.57
CA VAL A 455 27.17 16.42 4.78
C VAL A 455 26.62 16.99 3.50
N PHE A 456 26.56 16.17 2.45
CA PHE A 456 25.86 16.54 1.22
C PHE A 456 24.33 16.50 1.44
N PHE A 457 23.83 15.43 2.07
CA PHE A 457 22.49 15.39 2.65
C PHE A 457 22.39 14.34 3.76
N LEU A 458 21.38 14.49 4.62
CA LEU A 458 20.98 13.53 5.62
C LEU A 458 19.46 13.34 5.52
N TYR A 459 19.02 12.09 5.36
CA TYR A 459 17.62 11.73 5.42
C TYR A 459 17.36 10.69 6.50
N GLY A 460 16.26 10.86 7.22
CA GLY A 460 15.68 9.84 8.09
C GLY A 460 14.38 9.35 7.50
N GLY A 461 14.22 8.03 7.35
CA GLY A 461 13.02 7.46 6.75
C GLY A 461 12.63 6.12 7.33
N LYS A 462 11.32 5.88 7.32
CA LYS A 462 10.68 4.63 7.76
C LYS A 462 10.04 3.84 6.61
N VAL A 463 10.10 4.39 5.40
CA VAL A 463 9.56 3.79 4.17
C VAL A 463 10.68 3.56 3.16
N PRO A 464 10.68 2.43 2.42
CA PRO A 464 11.75 2.15 1.45
C PRO A 464 11.93 3.22 0.37
N PHE A 465 10.83 3.73 -0.15
CA PHE A 465 10.81 4.72 -1.23
C PHE A 465 10.60 6.11 -0.67
N VAL A 466 11.35 7.09 -1.19
CA VAL A 466 11.13 8.53 -0.94
C VAL A 466 10.45 9.23 -2.12
N ALA A 467 10.52 8.60 -3.28
CA ALA A 467 9.80 8.92 -4.50
C ALA A 467 9.55 7.61 -5.26
N LYS A 468 8.67 7.63 -6.26
CA LYS A 468 8.34 6.42 -7.04
C LYS A 468 9.60 5.69 -7.58
N ASP A 469 10.57 6.46 -8.05
CA ASP A 469 11.78 5.96 -8.71
C ASP A 469 13.04 6.08 -7.83
N VAL A 470 12.89 6.34 -6.53
CA VAL A 470 14.02 6.51 -5.60
C VAL A 470 13.79 5.71 -4.31
N MET A 471 14.44 4.55 -4.23
CA MET A 471 14.50 3.70 -3.04
C MET A 471 15.71 4.07 -2.19
N MET A 472 15.54 5.01 -1.26
CA MET A 472 16.62 5.47 -0.37
C MET A 472 16.87 4.50 0.78
N PHE A 473 15.84 3.80 1.26
CA PHE A 473 15.88 3.01 2.48
C PHE A 473 15.51 1.54 2.23
N PRO A 474 16.27 0.81 1.40
CA PRO A 474 15.90 -0.55 1.02
C PRO A 474 15.79 -1.52 2.21
N ALA A 475 16.45 -1.21 3.32
CA ALA A 475 16.44 -1.99 4.56
C ALA A 475 15.39 -1.54 5.59
N ALA A 476 14.55 -0.56 5.28
CA ALA A 476 13.48 -0.13 6.19
C ALA A 476 12.58 -1.34 6.52
N ASP A 477 12.18 -1.46 7.79
CA ASP A 477 11.29 -2.49 8.36
C ASP A 477 10.07 -1.80 9.01
N PRO A 478 8.81 -2.26 8.92
CA PRO A 478 7.67 -1.37 9.20
C PRO A 478 7.56 -1.05 10.66
N ASN A 479 7.94 -2.03 11.47
CA ASN A 479 7.68 -2.03 12.88
C ASN A 479 8.82 -2.59 13.73
N ASP A 480 10.08 -2.42 13.29
CA ASP A 480 11.28 -2.81 14.06
C ASP A 480 11.57 -1.89 15.26
N GLY A 481 10.85 -0.78 15.42
CA GLY A 481 11.06 0.24 16.43
C GLY A 481 12.24 1.17 16.12
N LEU A 482 12.74 1.17 14.89
CA LEU A 482 13.92 1.92 14.44
C LEU A 482 13.58 2.87 13.29
N ILE A 483 14.45 3.83 13.02
CA ILE A 483 14.43 4.64 11.81
C ILE A 483 15.77 4.53 11.11
N ASP A 484 15.73 4.58 9.78
CA ASP A 484 16.90 4.42 8.94
C ASP A 484 17.43 5.83 8.61
N LEU A 485 18.72 6.07 8.91
CA LEU A 485 19.42 7.30 8.52
C LEU A 485 20.34 7.02 7.34
N ALA A 486 20.15 7.77 6.26
CA ALA A 486 21.03 7.78 5.10
C ALA A 486 21.80 9.10 5.08
N ILE A 487 23.11 9.03 5.29
CA ILE A 487 24.00 10.18 5.39
C ILE A 487 25.02 10.10 4.26
N LEU A 488 24.95 11.04 3.31
CA LEU A 488 25.93 11.15 2.24
C LEU A 488 26.92 12.26 2.56
N THR A 489 28.21 11.91 2.54
CA THR A 489 29.28 12.89 2.62
C THR A 489 29.50 13.59 1.28
N SER A 490 30.33 14.62 1.26
CA SER A 490 30.71 15.31 0.02
C SER A 490 31.33 14.34 -1.00
N MET A 491 30.95 14.49 -2.27
CA MET A 491 31.40 13.66 -3.38
C MET A 491 31.85 14.53 -4.57
N GLY A 492 32.68 13.95 -5.43
CA GLY A 492 32.93 14.55 -6.74
C GLY A 492 31.65 14.58 -7.59
N ARG A 493 31.48 15.58 -8.47
CA ARG A 493 30.28 15.74 -9.32
C ARG A 493 29.91 14.47 -10.09
N VAL A 494 30.91 13.80 -10.67
CA VAL A 494 30.74 12.57 -11.45
C VAL A 494 30.32 11.41 -10.55
N GLU A 495 30.90 11.29 -9.36
CA GLU A 495 30.54 10.27 -8.38
C GLU A 495 29.12 10.47 -7.88
N ALA A 496 28.73 11.71 -7.57
CA ALA A 496 27.38 12.02 -7.15
C ALA A 496 26.34 11.67 -8.23
N LEU A 497 26.62 11.95 -9.51
CA LEU A 497 25.74 11.52 -10.61
C LEU A 497 25.64 9.98 -10.69
N LYS A 498 26.77 9.27 -10.61
CA LYS A 498 26.80 7.79 -10.61
C LYS A 498 26.09 7.18 -9.40
N ALA A 499 26.06 7.86 -8.26
CA ALA A 499 25.36 7.39 -7.07
C ALA A 499 23.82 7.36 -7.26
N MET A 500 23.28 8.00 -8.30
CA MET A 500 21.87 7.87 -8.68
C MET A 500 21.59 6.68 -9.59
N ASP A 501 22.60 6.03 -10.16
CA ASP A 501 22.41 4.87 -11.03
C ASP A 501 21.85 3.71 -10.19
N GLY A 502 20.68 3.20 -10.59
CA GLY A 502 19.97 2.14 -9.87
C GLY A 502 19.27 2.62 -8.59
N ALA A 503 19.03 3.91 -8.42
CA ALA A 503 18.29 4.47 -7.28
C ALA A 503 16.89 3.83 -7.10
N GLU A 504 16.22 3.45 -8.18
CA GLU A 504 14.94 2.75 -8.18
C GLU A 504 15.01 1.36 -7.56
N SER A 505 16.20 0.75 -7.56
CA SER A 505 16.49 -0.58 -7.00
C SER A 505 17.20 -0.53 -5.64
N GLY A 506 17.49 0.67 -5.13
CA GLY A 506 18.21 0.87 -3.87
C GLY A 506 19.72 0.66 -3.96
N ALA A 507 20.32 0.74 -5.16
CA ALA A 507 21.76 0.52 -5.37
C ALA A 507 22.65 1.48 -4.56
N LEU A 508 22.12 2.67 -4.21
CA LEU A 508 22.80 3.64 -3.35
C LEU A 508 23.21 3.05 -1.99
N PHE A 509 22.49 2.04 -1.47
CA PHE A 509 22.81 1.35 -0.22
C PHE A 509 24.24 0.78 -0.20
N SER A 510 24.72 0.29 -1.34
CA SER A 510 26.06 -0.28 -1.50
C SER A 510 27.13 0.78 -1.83
N HIS A 511 26.75 2.05 -2.03
CA HIS A 511 27.68 3.11 -2.40
C HIS A 511 28.64 3.44 -1.24
N ARG A 512 29.93 3.63 -1.51
CA ARG A 512 30.96 3.84 -0.47
C ARG A 512 30.76 5.11 0.37
N SER A 513 30.20 6.15 -0.24
CA SER A 513 30.01 7.47 0.39
C SER A 513 28.71 7.58 1.19
N LEU A 514 27.88 6.53 1.18
CA LEU A 514 26.70 6.44 2.03
C LEU A 514 27.07 5.76 3.35
N THR A 515 26.86 6.49 4.44
CA THR A 515 26.74 5.90 5.77
C THR A 515 25.25 5.60 6.03
N TYR A 516 24.93 4.35 6.34
CA TYR A 516 23.56 3.91 6.60
C TYR A 516 23.45 3.41 8.04
N LEU A 517 22.61 4.05 8.85
CA LEU A 517 22.44 3.72 10.26
C LEU A 517 21.00 3.29 10.55
N LYS A 518 20.85 2.26 11.38
CA LYS A 518 19.59 1.92 12.05
C LYS A 518 19.64 2.50 13.46
N VAL A 519 18.74 3.43 13.78
CA VAL A 519 18.76 4.16 15.06
C VAL A 519 17.39 4.14 15.74
N LYS A 520 17.35 4.24 17.08
CA LYS A 520 16.11 4.41 17.85
C LYS A 520 15.64 5.85 17.89
N SER A 521 16.61 6.76 17.87
CA SER A 521 16.40 8.20 17.97
C SER A 521 17.61 8.95 17.42
N TYR A 522 17.37 10.20 17.05
CA TYR A 522 18.44 11.12 16.68
C TYR A 522 18.06 12.58 16.98
N ARG A 523 19.06 13.43 17.19
CA ARG A 523 18.94 14.89 17.28
C ARG A 523 19.87 15.52 16.27
N LEU A 524 19.33 16.46 15.50
CA LEU A 524 20.07 17.24 14.54
C LEU A 524 20.20 18.68 15.02
N ASN A 525 21.44 19.11 15.25
CA ASN A 525 21.78 20.47 15.64
C ASN A 525 22.57 21.12 14.51
N PHE A 526 22.20 22.33 14.11
CA PHE A 526 22.89 23.09 13.09
C PHE A 526 22.60 24.58 13.28
N THR A 527 23.46 25.44 12.77
CA THR A 527 23.24 26.89 12.82
C THR A 527 22.16 27.27 11.80
N PRO A 528 21.03 27.85 12.22
CA PRO A 528 20.00 28.33 11.29
C PRO A 528 20.57 29.34 10.29
N LYS A 529 20.16 29.23 9.02
CA LYS A 529 20.55 30.14 7.95
C LYS A 529 19.30 30.70 7.30
N GLN A 530 19.36 31.95 6.84
CA GLN A 530 18.27 32.52 6.05
C GLN A 530 18.02 31.69 4.78
N GLY A 531 16.76 31.35 4.53
CA GLY A 531 16.36 30.51 3.39
C GLY A 531 16.63 29.01 3.57
N GLY A 532 17.03 28.54 4.76
CA GLY A 532 17.04 27.12 5.09
C GLY A 532 15.63 26.54 5.15
N CYS A 533 15.49 25.27 4.80
CA CYS A 533 14.21 24.55 4.80
C CYS A 533 14.41 23.14 5.37
N ILE A 534 13.54 22.72 6.28
CA ILE A 534 13.36 21.31 6.67
C ILE A 534 11.97 20.90 6.18
N SER A 535 11.86 19.72 5.58
CA SER A 535 10.56 19.15 5.24
C SER A 535 10.32 17.79 5.90
N ILE A 536 9.21 17.68 6.61
CA ILE A 536 8.79 16.48 7.31
C ILE A 536 7.54 15.95 6.60
N ASP A 537 7.61 14.74 6.06
CA ASP A 537 6.58 14.09 5.22
C ASP A 537 6.05 14.97 4.06
N GLY A 538 6.89 15.87 3.55
CA GLY A 538 6.52 16.80 2.49
C GLY A 538 5.91 18.12 2.97
N GLU A 539 5.93 18.40 4.28
CA GLU A 539 5.43 19.63 4.87
C GLU A 539 6.58 20.43 5.50
N GLU A 540 6.57 21.76 5.38
CA GLU A 540 7.64 22.62 5.88
C GLU A 540 7.52 22.81 7.40
N VAL A 541 8.66 22.67 8.09
CA VAL A 541 8.76 22.96 9.53
C VAL A 541 9.82 24.05 9.77
N PRO A 542 9.78 24.76 10.92
CA PRO A 542 10.79 25.75 11.27
C PRO A 542 12.22 25.24 11.07
N TYR A 543 13.08 26.07 10.45
CA TYR A 543 14.48 25.74 10.20
C TYR A 543 15.34 25.90 11.46
N GLU A 544 15.15 25.01 12.41
CA GLU A 544 15.87 24.95 13.68
C GLU A 544 16.21 23.51 14.05
N ALA A 545 17.03 23.36 15.09
CA ALA A 545 17.36 22.04 15.63
C ALA A 545 16.09 21.24 15.93
N PHE A 546 16.16 19.93 15.72
CA PHE A 546 15.06 19.02 16.00
C PHE A 546 15.58 17.67 16.48
N GLN A 547 14.73 16.91 17.16
CA GLN A 547 15.00 15.52 17.51
C GLN A 547 13.83 14.63 17.14
N VAL A 548 14.13 13.36 16.89
CA VAL A 548 13.15 12.33 16.53
C VAL A 548 13.33 11.12 17.43
N GLU A 549 12.24 10.64 18.02
CA GLU A 549 12.16 9.41 18.80
C GLU A 549 11.16 8.43 18.18
N VAL A 550 11.57 7.19 17.91
CA VAL A 550 10.72 6.21 17.21
C VAL A 550 9.82 5.45 18.18
N HIS A 551 8.54 5.32 17.84
CA HIS A 551 7.57 4.54 18.58
C HIS A 551 7.11 3.34 17.76
N LYS A 552 7.30 2.15 18.34
CA LYS A 552 7.05 0.89 17.66
C LYS A 552 5.55 0.68 17.38
N GLY A 553 5.17 0.40 16.14
CA GLY A 553 3.83 -0.01 15.71
C GLY A 553 2.72 0.96 16.11
N LEU A 554 3.01 2.25 16.23
CA LEU A 554 2.09 3.24 16.79
C LEU A 554 0.86 3.48 15.91
N ALA A 555 1.01 3.35 14.59
CA ALA A 555 -0.09 3.54 13.63
C ALA A 555 -0.31 2.30 12.76
N ARG A 556 -1.44 2.28 12.04
CA ARG A 556 -1.74 1.25 11.05
C ARG A 556 -1.98 1.85 9.67
N VAL A 557 -1.46 1.17 8.65
CA VAL A 557 -1.73 1.44 7.24
C VAL A 557 -2.24 0.17 6.57
N MET A 558 -2.88 0.30 5.40
CA MET A 558 -3.42 -0.83 4.67
C MET A 558 -2.51 -1.23 3.51
N SER A 559 -2.22 -2.53 3.39
CA SER A 559 -1.49 -3.11 2.26
C SER A 559 -2.24 -4.31 1.69
N LEU A 560 -1.93 -4.74 0.48
CA LEU A 560 -2.63 -5.88 -0.14
C LEU A 560 -2.41 -7.19 0.62
N THR A 561 -1.18 -7.45 1.08
CA THR A 561 -0.82 -8.71 1.75
C THR A 561 -0.46 -8.57 3.24
N GLY A 562 -0.55 -7.37 3.81
CA GLY A 562 -0.08 -7.11 5.18
C GLY A 562 1.44 -6.90 5.23
N ARG A 563 2.04 -6.44 4.14
CA ARG A 563 3.49 -6.24 3.98
C ARG A 563 3.73 -5.02 3.12
N TRP A 564 4.97 -4.52 3.12
CA TRP A 564 5.37 -3.61 2.05
C TRP A 564 5.64 -4.38 0.79
N GLU A 565 4.76 -4.22 -0.18
CA GLU A 565 4.93 -4.77 -1.53
C GLU A 565 6.13 -4.15 -2.25
N GLY A 566 6.63 -2.99 -1.80
CA GLY A 566 7.86 -2.38 -2.29
C GLY A 566 9.15 -2.96 -1.69
N ARG A 567 9.08 -3.84 -0.69
CA ARG A 567 10.27 -4.45 -0.07
C ARG A 567 10.95 -5.37 -1.09
N ARG A 568 12.27 -5.28 -1.21
CA ARG A 568 13.06 -6.11 -2.13
C ARG A 568 14.30 -6.65 -1.42
N ARG A 569 14.83 -7.76 -1.92
CA ARG A 569 16.15 -8.24 -1.48
C ARG A 569 17.21 -7.21 -1.86
N ILE A 570 18.10 -6.89 -0.93
CA ILE A 570 19.25 -6.02 -1.17
C ILE A 570 20.35 -6.85 -1.81
N GLN A 571 20.73 -6.48 -3.03
CA GLN A 571 21.77 -7.20 -3.78
C GLN A 571 23.14 -7.05 -3.11
N GLY A 572 23.95 -8.11 -3.16
CA GLY A 572 25.30 -8.12 -2.57
C GLY A 572 25.37 -8.44 -1.07
N PHE A 573 24.24 -8.75 -0.42
CA PHE A 573 24.16 -9.08 1.01
C PHE A 573 23.46 -10.40 1.32
#